data_AF-A0A9W4SSQ4-F1
#
_entry.id   AF-A0A9W4SSQ4-F1
#
_cell.length_a   1.000
_cell.length_b   1.000
_cell.length_c   1.000
_cell.angle_alpha   90.00
_cell.angle_beta   90.00
_cell.angle_gamma   90.00
#
_symmetry.space_group_name_H-M   'P 1'
#
loop_
_entity.id
_entity.type
_entity.pdbx_description
1 polymer ?
#
loop_
_entity_poly.entity_id
_entity_poly.type
_entity_poly.pdbx_seq_one_letter_code
_entity_poly.pdbx_strand_id
1 'polypeptide(L)' 'MSAKLESQWMRPYYIHDIVGFNNYKLRSIEGRIVKGTIHGDRLKQYNE' A
#
# COMPACT_ATOMS: atom_id res chain seq x y z
N MET A 1 11.70 25.09 -0.15
CA MET A 1 11.23 24.48 -1.42
C MET A 1 9.95 23.71 -1.10
N SER A 2 8.82 24.13 -1.67
CA SER A 2 7.47 23.66 -1.30
C SER A 2 7.14 22.30 -1.91
N ALA A 3 7.33 21.21 -1.16
CA ALA A 3 6.79 19.88 -1.47
C ALA A 3 5.28 19.76 -1.11
N LYS A 4 4.51 20.84 -1.28
CA LYS A 4 3.17 20.98 -0.66
C LYS A 4 2.06 20.22 -1.44
N LEU A 5 2.38 19.63 -2.58
CA LEU A 5 1.42 19.00 -3.50
C LEU A 5 1.89 17.67 -4.10
N GLU A 6 3.01 17.09 -3.64
CA GLU A 6 3.43 15.79 -4.16
C GLU A 6 2.59 14.65 -3.54
N SER A 7 2.09 13.76 -4.39
CA SER A 7 1.39 12.55 -3.94
C SER A 7 2.35 11.71 -3.11
N GLN A 8 2.04 11.56 -1.81
CA GLN A 8 2.79 10.68 -0.91
C GLN A 8 2.48 9.20 -1.13
N TRP A 9 1.50 8.90 -1.99
CA TRP A 9 1.14 7.55 -2.37
C TRP A 9 2.06 7.06 -3.47
N MET A 10 2.80 5.99 -3.19
CA MET A 10 3.81 5.46 -4.13
C MET A 10 3.17 4.93 -5.41
N ARG A 11 2.39 3.85 -5.30
CA ARG A 11 1.81 3.09 -6.43
C ARG A 11 0.58 2.30 -5.94
N PRO A 12 -0.30 1.85 -6.84
CA PRO A 12 -1.32 0.88 -6.47
C PRO A 12 -0.69 -0.48 -6.14
N TYR A 13 -1.20 -1.10 -5.07
CA TYR A 13 -0.83 -2.44 -4.64
C TYR A 13 -2.11 -3.26 -4.43
N TYR A 14 -2.00 -4.57 -4.58
CA TYR A 14 -3.08 -5.49 -4.20
C TYR A 14 -2.82 -6.08 -2.82
N ILE A 15 -3.88 -6.37 -2.08
CA ILE A 15 -3.78 -7.15 -0.84
C ILE A 15 -3.49 -8.59 -1.23
N HIS A 16 -2.35 -9.10 -0.79
CA HIS A 16 -1.94 -10.49 -1.00
C HIS A 16 -2.47 -11.40 0.11
N ASP A 17 -2.39 -10.94 1.35
CA ASP A 17 -2.71 -11.74 2.54
C ASP A 17 -3.16 -10.82 3.68
N ILE A 18 -4.11 -11.28 4.50
CA ILE A 18 -4.59 -10.55 5.68
C ILE A 18 -3.93 -11.18 6.90
N VAL A 19 -3.06 -10.44 7.56
CA VAL A 19 -2.30 -10.94 8.72
C VAL A 19 -3.12 -10.82 10.01
N GLY A 20 -4.14 -9.96 10.01
CA GLY A 20 -4.99 -9.69 11.18
C GLY A 20 -4.62 -8.37 11.86
N PHE A 21 -5.46 -7.91 12.79
CA PHE A 21 -5.30 -6.61 13.46
C PHE A 21 -5.12 -5.44 12.48
N ASN A 22 -5.89 -5.45 11.39
CA ASN A 22 -5.78 -4.45 10.31
C ASN A 22 -4.39 -4.39 9.65
N ASN A 23 -3.63 -5.49 9.66
CA ASN A 23 -2.35 -5.61 8.94
C ASN A 23 -2.50 -6.50 7.70
N TYR A 24 -1.84 -6.09 6.63
CA TYR A 24 -1.92 -6.71 5.31
C TYR A 24 -0.52 -6.94 4.74
N LYS A 25 -0.34 -8.04 4.02
CA LYS A 25 0.78 -8.18 3.08
C LYS A 25 0.33 -7.66 1.73
N LEU A 26 1.16 -6.84 1.11
CA LEU A 26 0.88 -6.28 -0.20
C LEU A 26 1.62 -7.05 -1.29
N ARG A 27 1.03 -7.14 -2.48
CA ARG A 27 1.72 -7.52 -3.71
C ARG A 27 1.70 -6.35 -4.68
N SER A 28 2.82 -6.12 -5.35
CA SER A 28 2.89 -5.17 -6.46
C SER A 28 2.07 -5.67 -7.65
N ILE A 29 1.76 -4.75 -8.57
CA ILE A 29 1.13 -5.09 -9.85
C ILE A 29 1.95 -6.08 -10.67
N GLU A 30 3.28 -6.06 -10.51
CA GLU A 30 4.21 -7.01 -11.13
C GLU A 30 4.23 -8.39 -10.44
N GLY A 31 3.41 -8.60 -9.40
CA GLY A 31 3.32 -9.88 -8.68
C GLY A 31 4.39 -10.09 -7.61
N ARG A 32 5.20 -9.08 -7.28
CA ARG A 32 6.20 -9.17 -6.22
C ARG A 32 5.57 -8.89 -4.86
N ILE A 33 5.78 -9.77 -3.89
CA ILE A 33 5.32 -9.57 -2.52
C ILE A 33 6.21 -8.50 -1.86
N VAL A 34 5.58 -7.46 -1.32
CA VAL A 34 6.27 -6.42 -0.56
C VAL A 34 6.75 -7.03 0.75
N LYS A 35 8.04 -6.88 1.05
CA LYS A 35 8.62 -7.42 2.27
C LYS A 35 8.09 -6.65 3.48
N GLY A 36 7.34 -7.33 4.33
CA GLY A 36 6.77 -6.78 5.56
C GLY A 36 5.24 -6.70 5.54
N THR A 37 4.68 -6.31 6.67
CA THR A 37 3.25 -6.08 6.85
C THR A 37 2.97 -4.59 6.90
N ILE A 38 1.91 -4.16 6.23
CA ILE A 38 1.46 -2.76 6.21
C ILE A 38 0.14 -2.67 6.94
N HIS A 39 0.04 -1.70 7.84
CA HIS A 39 -1.20 -1.40 8.54
C HIS A 39 -2.21 -0.71 7.60
N GLY A 40 -3.49 -1.06 7.71
CA GLY A 40 -4.57 -0.56 6.85
C GLY A 40 -4.73 0.96 6.87
N ASP A 41 -4.36 1.60 7.97
CA ASP A 41 -4.34 3.06 8.10
C ASP A 41 -3.39 3.74 7.09
N ARG A 42 -2.36 3.02 6.64
CA ARG A 42 -1.42 3.46 5.60
C ARG A 42 -1.84 3.00 4.20
N LEU A 43 -3.07 2.55 4.02
CA LEU A 43 -3.62 2.14 2.74
C LEU A 43 -4.81 3.02 2.42
N LYS A 44 -4.93 3.39 1.14
CA LYS A 44 -6.12 4.04 0.61
C LYS A 44 -6.61 3.20 -0.55
N GLN A 45 -7.92 3.01 -0.64
CA GLN A 45 -8.52 2.36 -1.79
C GLN A 45 -8.13 3.15 -3.05
N TYR A 46 -7.57 2.44 -4.02
CA TYR A 46 -7.24 3.01 -5.32
C TYR A 46 -8.54 3.04 -6.15
N ASN A 47 -8.98 4.24 -6.50
CA ASN A 47 -10.07 4.44 -7.45
C ASN A 47 -9.42 4.95 -8.75
N GLU A 48 -9.70 4.26 -9.86
CA GLU A 48 -9.26 4.62 -11.22
C GLU A 48 -9.98 5.86 -11.75
#